data_AF-A0A8B7TNN7-F1
#
_entry.id   AF-A0A8B7TNN7-F1
#
_cell.length_a   1.000
_cell.length_b   1.000
_cell.length_c   1.000
_cell.angle_alpha   90.00
_cell.angle_beta   90.00
_cell.angle_gamma   90.00
#
_symmetry.space_group_name_H-M   'P 1'
#
loop_
_entity.id
_entity.type
_entity.pdbx_description
1 polymer ?
#
loop_
_entity_poly.entity_id
_entity_poly.type
_entity_poly.pdbx_seq_one_letter_code
_entity_poly.pdbx_strand_id
1 'polypeptide(L)'
;MLLHAQEENLLEISESHRDFIIDGLSVERNHVLVRINLIGGPLERILPPRMIDKGDDSYSWPMFSSYPLPHRYLSEVARNVDVKQDSDLGKLLFCFKMSDKQTEWIENCRRQFCKMMKAKPDIISGGALVELLEKFVLHLTENASECYFPSVEYTATDANVKNESLSSVQQLGIKMTVRYGKFLNLLKDGAENDLALVLKHCERFLKQQQSPIKSSLFCLQGNYAGYDWFVSSLFMIMLGNKEKTFQFLQQFSRLLTSAFLWIARLHSSRYLPADTIESGIHPVYFCSAHYIEMLLKAEVPLVFSAFHMSGFAPSQIFLQWITQCFWNYLDWIEICHYIATCIFLGPDYQVYICIAIFKHLQQDILQHTQTQDLQVFLKEEALHGFRVRDYFEYMEILEQNYRPVLLRDMRNIRMQST
;
A
#
# COMPACT_ATOMS: atom_id res chain seq x y z
N MET A 1 20.81 11.15 15.00
CA MET A 1 21.24 12.45 14.45
C MET A 1 20.14 13.50 14.59
N LEU A 2 18.96 13.37 13.97
CA LEU A 2 17.90 14.40 14.08
C LEU A 2 17.33 14.56 15.50
N LEU A 3 17.08 13.47 16.23
CA LEU A 3 16.60 13.54 17.63
C LEU A 3 17.61 14.23 18.55
N HIS A 4 18.88 13.85 18.43
CA HIS A 4 19.98 14.49 19.16
C HIS A 4 20.11 15.98 18.83
N ALA A 5 20.03 16.34 17.55
CA ALA A 5 20.06 17.74 17.14
C ALA A 5 18.84 18.54 17.64
N GLN A 6 17.70 17.87 17.86
CA GLN A 6 16.55 18.50 18.51
C GLN A 6 16.78 18.65 20.02
N GLU A 7 17.38 17.66 20.67
CA GLU A 7 17.74 17.68 22.10
C GLU A 7 18.80 18.74 22.42
N GLU A 8 19.75 18.98 21.53
CA GLU A 8 20.74 20.05 21.67
C GLU A 8 20.12 21.45 21.52
N ASN A 9 18.91 21.56 20.96
CA ASN A 9 18.24 22.84 20.70
C ASN A 9 17.34 23.28 21.88
N LEU A 10 17.88 23.20 23.10
CA LEU A 10 17.21 23.56 24.34
C LEU A 10 17.81 24.84 24.94
N LEU A 11 16.95 25.74 25.43
CA LEU A 11 17.31 26.84 26.29
C LEU A 11 17.32 26.36 27.74
N GLU A 12 18.44 26.58 28.44
CA GLU A 12 18.48 26.41 29.89
C GLU A 12 17.93 27.67 30.57
N ILE A 13 16.66 27.62 30.94
CA ILE A 13 15.97 28.73 31.64
C ILE A 13 16.18 28.61 33.16
N SER A 14 16.32 27.39 33.69
CA SER A 14 16.80 27.09 35.04
C SER A 14 17.24 25.61 35.16
N GLU A 15 17.82 25.19 36.30
CA GLU A 15 18.23 23.79 36.57
C GLU A 15 17.10 22.74 36.38
N SER A 16 15.83 23.18 36.31
CA SER A 16 14.66 22.31 36.16
C SER A 16 13.77 22.59 34.94
N HIS A 17 14.01 23.68 34.19
CA HIS A 17 13.18 24.06 33.04
C HIS A 17 14.04 24.25 31.80
N ARG A 18 13.91 23.30 30.88
CA ARG A 18 14.51 23.32 29.54
C ARG A 18 13.39 23.45 28.52
N ASP A 19 13.39 24.54 27.77
CA ASP A 19 12.42 24.77 26.69
C ASP A 19 13.11 24.71 25.33
N PHE A 20 12.40 24.25 24.31
CA PHE A 20 12.96 24.20 22.96
C PHE A 20 13.06 25.60 22.36
N ILE A 21 14.16 25.86 21.66
CA ILE A 21 14.26 27.02 20.77
C ILE A 21 13.30 26.78 19.59
N ILE A 22 12.32 27.66 19.45
CA ILE A 22 11.37 27.65 18.33
C ILE A 22 11.89 28.59 17.24
N ASP A 23 12.42 27.99 16.18
CA ASP A 23 12.93 28.68 15.00
C ASP A 23 12.57 27.86 13.74
N GLY A 24 12.79 28.41 12.55
CA GLY A 24 12.43 27.73 11.30
C GLY A 24 13.09 26.35 11.11
N LEU A 25 14.33 26.17 11.58
CA LEU A 25 15.03 24.88 11.49
C LEU A 25 14.48 23.88 12.50
N SER A 26 14.17 24.32 13.72
CA SER A 26 13.61 23.44 14.74
C SER A 26 12.19 22.99 14.39
N VAL A 27 11.40 23.85 13.76
CA VAL A 27 10.07 23.52 13.23
C VAL A 27 10.15 22.52 12.07
N GLU A 28 11.01 22.75 11.08
CA GLU A 28 11.19 21.78 9.98
C GLU A 28 11.74 20.45 10.49
N ARG A 29 12.70 20.48 11.43
CA ARG A 29 13.24 19.27 12.06
C ARG A 29 12.14 18.49 12.79
N ASN A 30 11.27 19.18 13.52
CA ASN A 30 10.15 18.56 14.21
C ASN A 30 9.15 17.94 13.21
N HIS A 31 8.83 18.63 12.11
CA HIS A 31 7.99 18.09 11.04
C HIS A 31 8.58 16.79 10.47
N VAL A 32 9.86 16.80 10.09
CA VAL A 32 10.55 15.60 9.57
C VAL A 32 10.56 14.49 10.62
N LEU A 33 10.87 14.80 11.87
CA LEU A 33 10.92 13.83 12.96
C LEU A 33 9.57 13.15 13.21
N VAL A 34 8.47 13.90 13.24
CA VAL A 34 7.12 13.33 13.37
C VAL A 34 6.81 12.45 12.16
N ARG A 35 7.12 12.94 10.96
CA ARG A 35 6.79 12.27 9.71
C ARG A 35 7.51 10.94 9.49
N ILE A 36 8.78 10.83 9.90
CA ILE A 36 9.52 9.57 9.79
C ILE A 36 9.14 8.55 10.88
N ASN A 37 8.53 9.01 11.98
CA ASN A 37 8.25 8.15 13.14
C ASN A 37 6.81 7.69 13.27
N LEU A 38 5.88 8.41 12.65
CA LEU A 38 4.46 8.10 12.69
C LEU A 38 3.98 7.74 11.30
N ILE A 39 3.24 6.65 11.17
CA ILE A 39 2.63 6.22 9.91
C ILE A 39 1.12 6.36 10.07
N GLY A 40 0.45 6.80 9.02
CA GLY A 40 -0.99 6.90 8.98
C GLY A 40 -1.45 7.80 7.85
N GLY A 41 -2.69 7.57 7.42
CA GLY A 41 -3.40 8.44 6.50
C GLY A 41 -3.89 9.75 7.13
N PRO A 42 -4.65 10.55 6.36
CA PRO A 42 -5.16 11.86 6.76
C PRO A 42 -5.93 11.88 8.10
N LEU A 43 -6.67 10.82 8.42
CA LEU A 43 -7.50 10.74 9.62
C LEU A 43 -6.81 10.05 10.80
N GLU A 44 -5.59 9.56 10.60
CA GLU A 44 -4.86 8.73 11.56
C GLU A 44 -3.64 9.45 12.14
N ARG A 45 -3.02 10.32 11.34
CA ARG A 45 -1.84 11.10 11.70
C ARG A 45 -2.06 12.58 11.42
N ILE A 46 -1.59 13.41 12.33
CA ILE A 46 -1.53 14.86 12.15
C ILE A 46 -0.06 15.29 12.10
N LEU A 47 0.35 15.91 11.00
CA LEU A 47 1.69 16.47 10.86
C LEU A 47 1.69 17.91 11.38
N PRO A 48 2.72 18.33 12.15
CA PRO A 48 2.83 19.72 12.54
C PRO A 48 3.08 20.62 11.32
N PRO A 49 2.67 21.89 11.39
CA PRO A 49 2.98 22.86 10.34
C PRO A 49 4.49 23.07 10.23
N ARG A 50 4.93 23.44 9.02
CA ARG A 50 6.33 23.81 8.71
C ARG A 50 6.62 25.30 8.90
N MET A 51 5.58 26.09 9.16
CA MET A 51 5.66 27.55 9.29
C MET A 51 5.30 27.96 10.72
N ILE A 52 5.93 29.03 11.17
CA ILE A 52 5.65 29.70 12.44
C ILE A 52 4.57 30.75 12.20
N ASP A 53 3.52 30.74 13.02
CA ASP A 53 2.45 31.72 12.91
C ASP A 53 2.90 33.08 13.43
N LYS A 54 2.35 34.16 12.85
CA LYS A 54 2.61 35.53 13.31
C LYS A 54 1.72 35.82 14.52
N GLY A 55 2.19 35.49 15.73
CA GLY A 55 1.52 35.77 16.99
C GLY A 55 2.41 35.51 18.21
N ASP A 56 1.95 35.92 19.41
CA ASP A 56 2.69 35.74 20.67
C ASP A 56 2.88 34.24 21.04
N ASP A 57 1.99 33.37 20.59
CA ASP A 57 2.08 31.91 20.76
C ASP A 57 2.41 31.25 19.41
N SER A 58 3.63 31.52 18.94
CA SER A 58 4.04 31.36 17.54
C SER A 58 4.11 29.91 17.04
N TYR A 59 4.14 28.92 17.94
CA TYR A 59 4.12 27.49 17.60
C TYR A 59 3.55 26.62 18.74
N SER A 60 2.25 26.27 18.62
CA SER A 60 1.53 25.53 19.67
C SER A 60 1.84 24.02 19.71
N TRP A 61 2.68 23.47 18.83
CA TRP A 61 2.88 22.02 18.68
C TRP A 61 4.03 21.48 19.56
N PRO A 62 3.86 20.31 20.22
CA PRO A 62 4.85 19.77 21.14
C PRO A 62 6.10 19.28 20.41
N MET A 63 7.25 19.90 20.66
CA MET A 63 8.52 19.47 20.08
C MET A 63 8.93 18.07 20.55
N PHE A 64 9.49 17.27 19.65
CA PHE A 64 9.85 15.87 19.89
C PHE A 64 11.36 15.63 19.75
N SER A 65 12.04 15.32 20.85
CA SER A 65 13.47 14.95 20.88
C SER A 65 13.73 13.54 21.42
N SER A 66 12.74 12.89 22.03
CA SER A 66 12.85 11.56 22.62
C SER A 66 11.51 10.82 22.60
N TYR A 67 11.56 9.48 22.57
CA TYR A 67 10.36 8.63 22.58
C TYR A 67 9.69 8.57 23.97
N PRO A 68 8.35 8.42 24.04
CA PRO A 68 7.40 8.23 22.94
C PRO A 68 7.01 9.53 22.24
N LEU A 69 6.49 9.41 21.01
CA LEU A 69 5.97 10.55 20.25
C LEU A 69 4.77 11.20 20.98
N PRO A 70 4.68 12.54 21.06
CA PRO A 70 3.55 13.21 21.68
C PRO A 70 2.20 12.80 21.09
N HIS A 71 1.21 12.57 21.96
CA HIS A 71 -0.12 12.11 21.54
C HIS A 71 -0.86 13.09 20.61
N ARG A 72 -0.52 14.39 20.62
CA ARG A 72 -1.15 15.39 19.75
C ARG A 72 -0.97 15.11 18.25
N TYR A 73 0.07 14.35 17.88
CA TYR A 73 0.30 13.93 16.49
C TYR A 73 -0.54 12.72 16.08
N LEU A 74 -1.16 12.04 17.04
CA LEU A 74 -2.05 10.91 16.81
C LEU A 74 -3.50 11.39 16.77
N SER A 75 -4.25 10.95 15.77
CA SER A 75 -5.69 11.22 15.74
C SER A 75 -6.43 10.33 16.75
N GLU A 76 -7.31 10.94 17.56
CA GLU A 76 -8.18 10.20 18.50
C GLU A 76 -9.23 9.35 17.78
N VAL A 77 -9.59 9.71 16.54
CA VAL A 77 -10.63 9.04 15.74
C VAL A 77 -10.25 7.59 15.43
N ALA A 78 -8.96 7.30 15.22
CA ALA A 78 -8.46 5.96 14.91
C ALA A 78 -8.67 4.95 16.06
N ARG A 79 -8.78 5.42 17.33
CA ARG A 79 -8.95 4.53 18.49
C ARG A 79 -10.38 4.01 18.68
N ASN A 80 -11.37 4.65 18.08
CA ASN A 80 -12.80 4.44 18.37
C ASN A 80 -13.53 3.53 17.37
N VAL A 81 -12.82 2.93 16.40
CA VAL A 81 -13.44 2.08 15.35
C VAL A 81 -13.72 0.66 15.85
N ASP A 82 -13.20 0.26 17.00
CA ASP A 82 -13.49 -1.03 17.61
C ASP A 82 -14.85 -1.06 18.34
N VAL A 83 -15.50 -2.24 18.32
CA VAL A 83 -16.61 -2.72 19.19
C VAL A 83 -18.03 -2.85 18.57
N LYS A 84 -18.28 -2.69 17.26
CA LYS A 84 -19.63 -2.99 16.68
C LYS A 84 -19.69 -3.94 15.47
N GLN A 85 -18.69 -4.78 15.23
CA GLN A 85 -18.60 -5.55 13.98
C GLN A 85 -19.23 -6.96 14.00
N ASP A 86 -19.41 -7.60 15.17
CA ASP A 86 -19.79 -9.02 15.23
C ASP A 86 -21.20 -9.33 14.67
N SER A 87 -22.16 -8.39 14.77
CA SER A 87 -23.53 -8.65 14.30
C SER A 87 -23.71 -8.58 12.77
N ASP A 88 -22.78 -7.94 12.06
CA ASP A 88 -22.84 -7.76 10.61
C ASP A 88 -21.95 -8.75 9.85
N LEU A 89 -20.93 -9.32 10.51
CA LEU A 89 -20.10 -10.41 9.97
C LEU A 89 -20.95 -11.63 9.55
N GLY A 90 -21.90 -12.05 10.40
CA GLY A 90 -22.78 -13.17 10.10
C GLY A 90 -23.69 -12.92 8.88
N LYS A 91 -24.11 -11.68 8.65
CA LYS A 91 -24.91 -11.28 7.48
C LYS A 91 -24.06 -11.21 6.21
N LEU A 92 -22.84 -10.68 6.29
CA LEU A 92 -21.89 -10.68 5.19
C LEU A 92 -21.61 -12.10 4.72
N LEU A 93 -21.19 -12.97 5.62
CA LEU A 93 -20.87 -14.36 5.29
C LEU A 93 -22.08 -15.11 4.72
N PHE A 94 -23.31 -14.73 5.12
CA PHE A 94 -24.54 -15.24 4.51
C PHE A 94 -24.76 -14.73 3.07
N CYS A 95 -24.48 -13.45 2.77
CA CYS A 95 -24.54 -12.92 1.40
C CYS A 95 -23.57 -13.63 0.43
N PHE A 96 -22.48 -14.20 0.96
CA PHE A 96 -21.49 -14.97 0.21
C PHE A 96 -21.72 -16.49 0.25
N LYS A 97 -22.81 -17.00 0.85
CA LYS A 97 -23.13 -18.44 0.86
C LYS A 97 -23.58 -18.95 -0.52
N MET A 98 -22.66 -19.68 -1.14
CA MET A 98 -22.74 -20.84 -2.05
C MET A 98 -23.95 -20.96 -3.00
N SER A 99 -23.68 -20.77 -4.29
CA SER A 99 -24.27 -21.58 -5.36
C SER A 99 -23.34 -22.77 -5.65
N ASP A 100 -23.87 -23.96 -5.93
CA ASP A 100 -23.07 -25.18 -6.20
C ASP A 100 -22.20 -25.08 -7.47
N LYS A 101 -22.33 -24.02 -8.27
CA LYS A 101 -21.49 -23.74 -9.44
C LYS A 101 -20.42 -22.70 -9.09
N GLN A 102 -19.14 -23.12 -9.13
CA GLN A 102 -17.98 -22.29 -8.76
C GLN A 102 -17.86 -20.98 -9.56
N THR A 103 -18.14 -20.98 -10.86
CA THR A 103 -18.07 -19.78 -11.72
C THR A 103 -19.18 -18.78 -11.43
N GLU A 104 -20.39 -19.26 -11.14
CA GLU A 104 -21.52 -18.44 -10.72
C GLU A 104 -21.28 -17.81 -9.35
N TRP A 105 -20.58 -18.53 -8.47
CA TRP A 105 -20.18 -18.02 -7.16
C TRP A 105 -19.20 -16.84 -7.27
N ILE A 106 -18.13 -16.94 -8.07
CA ILE A 106 -17.12 -15.86 -8.22
C ILE A 106 -17.80 -14.57 -8.71
N GLU A 107 -18.65 -14.68 -9.73
CA GLU A 107 -19.35 -13.52 -10.30
C GLU A 107 -20.38 -12.94 -9.32
N ASN A 108 -21.11 -13.80 -8.60
CA ASN A 108 -22.00 -13.34 -7.53
C ASN A 108 -21.21 -12.64 -6.42
N CYS A 109 -20.04 -13.16 -6.04
CA CYS A 109 -19.17 -12.55 -5.03
C CYS A 109 -18.70 -11.16 -5.45
N ARG A 110 -18.24 -10.99 -6.70
CA ARG A 110 -17.89 -9.68 -7.27
C ARG A 110 -19.07 -8.72 -7.18
N ARG A 111 -20.26 -9.16 -7.61
CA ARG A 111 -21.48 -8.33 -7.58
C ARG A 111 -21.87 -7.92 -6.16
N GLN A 112 -21.79 -8.82 -5.19
CA GLN A 112 -22.09 -8.52 -3.78
C GLN A 112 -21.04 -7.57 -3.18
N PHE A 113 -19.76 -7.77 -3.51
CA PHE A 113 -18.69 -6.86 -3.12
C PHE A 113 -18.97 -5.43 -3.64
N CYS A 114 -19.28 -5.27 -4.94
CA CYS A 114 -19.61 -3.96 -5.51
C CYS A 114 -20.82 -3.31 -4.82
N LYS A 115 -21.88 -4.07 -4.57
CA LYS A 115 -23.07 -3.58 -3.86
C LYS A 115 -22.74 -3.11 -2.45
N MET A 116 -21.91 -3.86 -1.72
CA MET A 116 -21.53 -3.53 -0.36
C MET A 116 -20.61 -2.30 -0.30
N MET A 117 -19.64 -2.21 -1.21
CA MET A 117 -18.77 -1.03 -1.34
C MET A 117 -19.58 0.25 -1.58
N LYS A 118 -20.65 0.19 -2.38
CA LYS A 118 -21.55 1.32 -2.64
C LYS A 118 -22.43 1.68 -1.43
N ALA A 119 -22.98 0.66 -0.75
CA ALA A 119 -23.95 0.88 0.33
C ALA A 119 -23.30 1.19 1.68
N LYS A 120 -22.39 0.31 2.14
CA LYS A 120 -21.79 0.33 3.48
C LYS A 120 -20.36 -0.23 3.46
N PRO A 121 -19.37 0.55 2.98
CA PRO A 121 -17.99 0.07 2.82
C PRO A 121 -17.27 -0.19 4.15
N ASP A 122 -17.67 0.47 5.24
CA ASP A 122 -17.07 0.29 6.58
C ASP A 122 -17.24 -1.13 7.13
N ILE A 123 -18.24 -1.85 6.62
CA ILE A 123 -18.50 -3.27 6.95
C ILE A 123 -17.39 -4.18 6.37
N ILE A 124 -16.75 -3.78 5.28
CA ILE A 124 -15.63 -4.51 4.67
C ILE A 124 -14.33 -4.09 5.38
N SER A 125 -14.22 -4.51 6.64
CA SER A 125 -13.04 -4.25 7.48
C SER A 125 -12.80 -5.39 8.45
N GLY A 126 -11.63 -5.39 9.10
CA GLY A 126 -11.29 -6.33 10.16
C GLY A 126 -11.42 -7.81 9.77
N GLY A 127 -11.96 -8.62 10.68
CA GLY A 127 -12.11 -10.07 10.49
C GLY A 127 -13.02 -10.47 9.32
N ALA A 128 -14.00 -9.63 8.96
CA ALA A 128 -14.85 -9.88 7.79
C ALA A 128 -14.03 -9.89 6.50
N LEU A 129 -13.15 -8.90 6.34
CA LEU A 129 -12.28 -8.81 5.16
C LEU A 129 -11.33 -10.01 5.07
N VAL A 130 -10.78 -10.46 6.20
CA VAL A 130 -9.92 -11.65 6.27
C VAL A 130 -10.61 -12.86 5.67
N GLU A 131 -11.79 -13.21 6.18
CA GLU A 131 -12.52 -14.39 5.72
C GLU A 131 -12.91 -14.29 4.25
N LEU A 132 -13.30 -13.10 3.79
CA LEU A 132 -13.69 -12.87 2.40
C LEU A 132 -12.51 -13.04 1.46
N LEU A 133 -11.34 -12.47 1.78
CA LEU A 133 -10.14 -12.62 0.97
C LEU A 133 -9.66 -14.06 0.95
N GLU A 134 -9.58 -14.73 2.10
CA GLU A 134 -9.17 -16.14 2.21
C GLU A 134 -10.07 -17.03 1.35
N LYS A 135 -11.40 -16.94 1.51
CA LYS A 135 -12.35 -17.75 0.75
C LYS A 135 -12.30 -17.43 -0.73
N PHE A 136 -12.26 -16.16 -1.11
CA PHE A 136 -12.27 -15.77 -2.52
C PHE A 136 -11.01 -16.24 -3.26
N VAL A 137 -9.82 -16.03 -2.68
CA VAL A 137 -8.56 -16.48 -3.27
C VAL A 137 -8.50 -18.01 -3.33
N LEU A 138 -8.96 -18.71 -2.29
CA LEU A 138 -9.05 -20.18 -2.31
C LEU A 138 -9.87 -20.66 -3.52
N HIS A 139 -11.10 -20.18 -3.68
CA HIS A 139 -11.98 -20.58 -4.80
C HIS A 139 -11.40 -20.22 -6.17
N LEU A 140 -10.72 -19.07 -6.31
CA LEU A 140 -10.02 -18.74 -7.56
C LEU A 140 -8.90 -19.74 -7.87
N THR A 141 -8.15 -20.16 -6.86
CA THR A 141 -7.03 -21.10 -7.05
C THR A 141 -7.44 -22.55 -7.26
N GLU A 142 -8.65 -22.92 -6.86
CA GLU A 142 -9.25 -24.22 -7.18
C GLU A 142 -9.65 -24.31 -8.67
N ASN A 143 -10.02 -23.19 -9.28
CA ASN A 143 -10.30 -23.13 -10.70
C ASN A 143 -9.01 -22.95 -11.51
N ALA A 144 -8.59 -24.00 -12.21
CA ALA A 144 -7.37 -23.98 -13.03
C ALA A 144 -7.37 -22.89 -14.11
N SER A 145 -8.53 -22.47 -14.61
CA SER A 145 -8.63 -21.41 -15.64
C SER A 145 -8.31 -20.00 -15.12
N GLU A 146 -8.47 -19.77 -13.81
CA GLU A 146 -8.16 -18.49 -13.16
C GLU A 146 -6.70 -18.42 -12.69
N CYS A 147 -6.00 -19.56 -12.64
CA CYS A 147 -4.60 -19.64 -12.27
C CYS A 147 -3.69 -19.23 -13.43
N TYR A 148 -3.03 -18.08 -13.30
CA TYR A 148 -2.11 -17.56 -14.30
C TYR A 148 -0.69 -18.10 -14.15
N PHE A 149 -0.27 -18.40 -12.91
CA PHE A 149 1.05 -18.94 -12.58
C PHE A 149 0.93 -20.37 -12.03
N PRO A 150 1.95 -21.23 -12.26
CA PRO A 150 1.93 -22.59 -11.77
C PRO A 150 2.02 -22.65 -10.25
N SER A 151 1.52 -23.72 -9.66
CA SER A 151 1.72 -24.02 -8.24
C SER A 151 3.19 -24.33 -7.97
N VAL A 152 3.70 -23.87 -6.83
CA VAL A 152 5.07 -24.14 -6.37
C VAL A 152 4.98 -24.79 -5.00
N GLU A 153 5.50 -26.00 -4.87
CA GLU A 153 5.55 -26.70 -3.59
C GLU A 153 6.59 -26.04 -2.67
N TYR A 154 6.16 -25.71 -1.46
CA TYR A 154 7.01 -25.10 -0.44
C TYR A 154 6.95 -25.94 0.83
N THR A 155 8.06 -26.57 1.18
CA THR A 155 8.16 -27.52 2.31
C THR A 155 9.04 -27.00 3.46
N ALA A 156 9.50 -25.75 3.39
CA ALA A 156 10.39 -25.21 4.41
C ALA A 156 9.62 -24.88 5.70
N THR A 157 10.20 -25.27 6.82
CA THR A 157 9.73 -25.00 8.18
C THR A 157 10.41 -23.77 8.76
N ASP A 158 9.87 -23.19 9.84
CA ASP A 158 10.47 -22.05 10.54
C ASP A 158 11.95 -22.29 10.90
N ALA A 159 12.31 -23.53 11.26
CA ALA A 159 13.70 -23.89 11.56
C ALA A 159 14.65 -23.68 10.37
N ASN A 160 14.15 -23.86 9.14
CA ASN A 160 14.95 -23.70 7.93
C ASN A 160 15.25 -22.23 7.62
N VAL A 161 14.40 -21.31 8.08
CA VAL A 161 14.47 -19.88 7.72
C VAL A 161 14.95 -19.00 8.87
N LYS A 162 14.95 -19.51 10.12
CA LYS A 162 15.48 -18.79 11.30
C LYS A 162 16.90 -18.27 11.12
N ASN A 163 17.75 -19.01 10.41
CA ASN A 163 19.15 -18.65 10.15
C ASN A 163 19.33 -17.58 9.05
N GLU A 164 18.28 -17.26 8.29
CA GLU A 164 18.34 -16.21 7.27
C GLU A 164 18.31 -14.84 7.97
N SER A 165 19.23 -13.94 7.59
CA SER A 165 19.30 -12.59 8.14
C SER A 165 18.49 -11.62 7.28
N LEU A 166 17.70 -10.77 7.95
CA LEU A 166 16.99 -9.67 7.30
C LEU A 166 17.88 -8.44 7.25
N SER A 167 17.78 -7.66 6.17
CA SER A 167 18.51 -6.40 6.02
C SER A 167 18.07 -5.36 7.06
N SER A 168 18.91 -4.35 7.31
CA SER A 168 18.57 -3.25 8.22
C SER A 168 17.30 -2.50 7.78
N VAL A 169 17.09 -2.35 6.46
CA VAL A 169 15.89 -1.76 5.87
C VAL A 169 14.65 -2.61 6.18
N GLN A 170 14.75 -3.93 6.05
CA GLN A 170 13.64 -4.84 6.37
C GLN A 170 13.31 -4.81 7.87
N GLN A 171 14.32 -4.78 8.74
CA GLN A 171 14.12 -4.68 10.19
C GLN A 171 13.45 -3.35 10.58
N LEU A 172 13.83 -2.24 9.93
CA LEU A 172 13.18 -0.96 10.13
C LEU A 172 11.72 -1.00 9.67
N GLY A 173 11.46 -1.57 8.49
CA GLY A 173 10.10 -1.77 7.97
C GLY A 173 9.23 -2.59 8.92
N ILE A 174 9.75 -3.67 9.51
CA ILE A 174 9.01 -4.49 10.50
C ILE A 174 8.61 -3.66 11.72
N LYS A 175 9.55 -2.88 12.28
CA LYS A 175 9.27 -2.01 13.43
C LYS A 175 8.22 -0.94 13.10
N MET A 176 8.30 -0.37 11.90
CA MET A 176 7.34 0.58 11.36
C MET A 176 5.94 -0.04 11.24
N THR A 177 5.84 -1.20 10.61
CA THR A 177 4.58 -1.96 10.45
C THR A 177 3.96 -2.33 11.78
N VAL A 178 4.75 -2.87 12.72
CA VAL A 178 4.22 -3.29 14.02
C VAL A 178 3.78 -2.11 14.87
N ARG A 179 4.52 -1.00 14.85
CA ARG A 179 4.10 0.24 15.53
C ARG A 179 2.76 0.73 14.99
N TYR A 180 2.61 0.76 13.66
CA TYR A 180 1.37 1.20 13.02
C TYR A 180 0.20 0.24 13.28
N GLY A 181 0.41 -1.08 13.15
CA GLY A 181 -0.62 -2.06 13.45
C GLY A 181 -1.02 -2.13 14.92
N LYS A 182 -0.12 -1.83 15.86
CA LYS A 182 -0.48 -1.63 17.28
C LYS A 182 -1.30 -0.36 17.48
N PHE A 183 -0.96 0.73 16.80
CA PHE A 183 -1.75 1.97 16.86
C PHE A 183 -3.19 1.78 16.39
N LEU A 184 -3.39 0.95 15.36
CA LEU A 184 -4.71 0.58 14.84
C LEU A 184 -5.40 -0.55 15.61
N ASN A 185 -4.82 -1.04 16.72
CA ASN A 185 -5.30 -2.20 17.49
C ASN A 185 -5.42 -3.53 16.71
N LEU A 186 -4.71 -3.67 15.59
CA LEU A 186 -4.74 -4.88 14.75
C LEU A 186 -3.70 -5.93 15.17
N LEU A 187 -2.60 -5.49 15.77
CA LEU A 187 -1.46 -6.35 16.12
C LEU A 187 -1.23 -6.38 17.63
N LYS A 188 -0.83 -7.56 18.12
CA LYS A 188 -0.49 -7.81 19.53
C LYS A 188 1.01 -7.77 19.77
N ASP A 189 1.41 -7.87 21.04
CA ASP A 189 2.81 -8.08 21.40
C ASP A 189 3.34 -9.40 20.84
N GLY A 190 4.55 -9.37 20.28
CA GLY A 190 5.16 -10.52 19.58
C GLY A 190 5.06 -10.48 18.05
N ALA A 191 4.22 -9.62 17.48
CA ALA A 191 3.99 -9.52 16.03
C ALA A 191 5.26 -9.22 15.20
N GLU A 192 6.30 -8.63 15.80
CA GLU A 192 7.59 -8.39 15.12
C GLU A 192 8.25 -9.71 14.67
N ASN A 193 8.24 -10.72 15.54
CA ASN A 193 8.83 -12.03 15.23
C ASN A 193 8.02 -12.75 14.16
N ASP A 194 6.70 -12.70 14.25
CA ASP A 194 5.80 -13.33 13.29
C ASP A 194 5.94 -12.69 11.92
N LEU A 195 5.94 -11.36 11.82
CA LEU A 195 6.15 -10.65 10.56
C LEU A 195 7.55 -10.91 9.99
N ALA A 196 8.58 -10.96 10.84
CA ALA A 196 9.93 -11.33 10.41
C ALA A 196 9.96 -12.73 9.80
N LEU A 197 9.28 -13.70 10.42
CA LEU A 197 9.17 -15.06 9.87
C LEU A 197 8.40 -15.07 8.54
N VAL A 198 7.26 -14.37 8.43
CA VAL A 198 6.51 -14.27 7.16
C VAL A 198 7.41 -13.74 6.05
N LEU A 199 8.13 -12.64 6.28
CA LEU A 199 9.00 -12.03 5.28
C LEU A 199 10.13 -12.97 4.85
N LYS A 200 10.76 -13.66 5.81
CA LYS A 200 11.78 -14.68 5.54
C LYS A 200 11.22 -15.84 4.71
N HIS A 201 10.05 -16.36 5.07
CA HIS A 201 9.38 -17.42 4.33
C HIS A 201 9.05 -16.98 2.90
N CYS A 202 8.56 -15.75 2.72
CA CYS A 202 8.29 -15.15 1.43
C CYS A 202 9.56 -15.02 0.58
N GLU A 203 10.64 -14.49 1.14
CA GLU A 203 11.91 -14.34 0.44
C GLU A 203 12.42 -15.70 -0.08
N ARG A 204 12.38 -16.73 0.76
CA ARG A 204 12.75 -18.09 0.36
C ARG A 204 11.81 -18.68 -0.70
N PHE A 205 10.51 -18.46 -0.58
CA PHE A 205 9.51 -18.91 -1.55
C PHE A 205 9.68 -18.24 -2.92
N LEU A 206 9.99 -16.94 -2.94
CA LEU A 206 10.23 -16.18 -4.16
C LEU A 206 11.56 -16.56 -4.81
N LYS A 207 12.62 -16.83 -4.04
CA LYS A 207 13.91 -17.32 -4.56
C LYS A 207 13.78 -18.61 -5.39
N GLN A 208 12.84 -19.51 -5.03
CA GLN A 208 12.56 -20.72 -5.81
C GLN A 208 11.99 -20.42 -7.21
N GLN A 209 11.46 -19.20 -7.41
CA GLN A 209 10.82 -18.75 -8.64
C GLN A 209 11.71 -17.76 -9.41
N GLN A 210 12.92 -17.48 -8.93
CA GLN A 210 13.87 -16.57 -9.57
C GLN A 210 14.79 -17.30 -10.54
N SER A 211 15.21 -16.60 -11.59
CA SER A 211 16.29 -17.03 -12.47
C SER A 211 17.60 -16.41 -12.00
N PRO A 212 18.73 -17.15 -11.96
CA PRO A 212 20.02 -16.57 -11.64
C PRO A 212 20.48 -15.64 -12.78
N ILE A 213 20.58 -14.35 -12.50
CA ILE A 213 21.04 -13.34 -13.46
C ILE A 213 22.42 -12.86 -13.05
N LYS A 214 23.37 -12.85 -13.99
CA LYS A 214 24.64 -12.15 -13.83
C LYS A 214 24.50 -10.78 -14.51
N SER A 215 24.09 -9.77 -13.75
CA SER A 215 23.97 -8.40 -14.25
C SER A 215 24.92 -7.45 -13.51
N SER A 216 25.44 -6.46 -14.22
CA SER A 216 26.16 -5.33 -13.64
C SER A 216 25.23 -4.34 -12.92
N LEU A 217 23.92 -4.43 -13.16
CA LEU A 217 22.91 -3.57 -12.54
C LEU A 217 22.71 -3.96 -11.06
N PHE A 218 22.99 -3.03 -10.16
CA PHE A 218 22.86 -3.24 -8.71
C PHE A 218 21.44 -3.65 -8.30
N CYS A 219 20.41 -3.14 -8.98
CA CYS A 219 19.01 -3.50 -8.71
C CYS A 219 18.67 -4.96 -9.03
N LEU A 220 19.49 -5.65 -9.83
CA LEU A 220 19.35 -7.07 -10.20
C LEU A 220 20.34 -7.97 -9.44
N GLN A 221 21.17 -7.38 -8.57
CA GLN A 221 22.13 -8.13 -7.77
C GLN A 221 21.47 -8.62 -6.47
N GLY A 222 21.15 -9.91 -6.44
CA GLY A 222 20.62 -10.56 -5.25
C GLY A 222 19.10 -10.46 -5.12
N ASN A 223 18.63 -10.25 -3.89
CA ASN A 223 17.20 -10.23 -3.58
C ASN A 223 16.63 -8.82 -3.76
N TYR A 224 15.30 -8.73 -3.78
CA TYR A 224 14.59 -7.46 -3.82
C TYR A 224 15.12 -6.51 -2.72
N ALA A 225 15.67 -5.36 -3.13
CA ALA A 225 16.38 -4.45 -2.24
C ALA A 225 15.46 -3.63 -1.32
N GLY A 226 14.15 -3.59 -1.61
CA GLY A 226 13.15 -2.82 -0.86
C GLY A 226 12.52 -3.60 0.29
N TYR A 227 11.71 -2.89 1.08
CA TYR A 227 10.80 -3.51 2.04
C TYR A 227 9.49 -3.93 1.36
N ASP A 228 8.97 -5.10 1.71
CA ASP A 228 7.73 -5.62 1.13
C ASP A 228 6.50 -5.07 1.86
N TRP A 229 6.07 -3.88 1.43
CA TRP A 229 4.89 -3.20 1.97
C TRP A 229 3.60 -3.98 1.73
N PHE A 230 3.52 -4.75 0.64
CA PHE A 230 2.34 -5.55 0.33
C PHE A 230 2.17 -6.71 1.32
N VAL A 231 3.23 -7.48 1.57
CA VAL A 231 3.22 -8.56 2.59
C VAL A 231 2.90 -8.01 3.98
N SER A 232 3.45 -6.85 4.31
CA SER A 232 3.20 -6.18 5.60
C SER A 232 1.75 -5.70 5.75
N SER A 233 1.17 -5.18 4.67
CA SER A 233 -0.25 -4.80 4.61
C SER A 233 -1.14 -6.03 4.75
N LEU A 234 -0.84 -7.12 4.06
CA LEU A 234 -1.59 -8.38 4.19
C LEU A 234 -1.48 -8.95 5.61
N PHE A 235 -0.30 -8.91 6.23
CA PHE A 235 -0.14 -9.37 7.61
C PHE A 235 -1.02 -8.58 8.58
N MET A 236 -1.14 -7.27 8.40
CA MET A 236 -2.05 -6.42 9.17
C MET A 236 -3.52 -6.72 8.87
N ILE A 237 -3.90 -6.92 7.60
CA ILE A 237 -5.25 -7.35 7.22
C ILE A 237 -5.59 -8.66 7.91
N MET A 238 -4.67 -9.63 7.90
CA MET A 238 -4.80 -10.95 8.55
C MET A 238 -4.64 -10.90 10.09
N LEU A 239 -4.74 -9.72 10.69
CA LEU A 239 -4.72 -9.51 12.15
C LEU A 239 -3.49 -10.10 12.84
N GLY A 240 -2.34 -10.07 12.15
CA GLY A 240 -1.07 -10.57 12.65
C GLY A 240 -0.92 -12.10 12.64
N ASN A 241 -1.82 -12.83 11.97
CA ASN A 241 -1.71 -14.29 11.89
C ASN A 241 -0.68 -14.71 10.83
N LYS A 242 0.47 -15.22 11.27
CA LYS A 242 1.59 -15.66 10.42
C LYS A 242 1.17 -16.73 9.41
N GLU A 243 0.54 -17.82 9.89
CA GLU A 243 0.18 -18.98 9.08
C GLU A 243 -0.83 -18.61 7.98
N LYS A 244 -1.90 -17.89 8.35
CA LYS A 244 -2.91 -17.41 7.41
C LYS A 244 -2.31 -16.49 6.36
N THR A 245 -1.47 -15.55 6.77
CA THR A 245 -0.80 -14.61 5.86
C THR A 245 0.03 -15.34 4.82
N PHE A 246 0.86 -16.29 5.27
CA PHE A 246 1.73 -17.01 4.37
C PHE A 246 0.96 -17.97 3.45
N GLN A 247 -0.03 -18.70 3.97
CA GLN A 247 -0.89 -19.56 3.17
C GLN A 247 -1.64 -18.77 2.09
N PHE A 248 -2.18 -17.60 2.46
CA PHE A 248 -2.82 -16.69 1.53
C PHE A 248 -1.84 -16.25 0.44
N LEU A 249 -0.63 -15.83 0.78
CA LEU A 249 0.39 -15.39 -0.18
C LEU A 249 0.78 -16.51 -1.16
N GLN A 250 0.90 -17.75 -0.69
CA GLN A 250 1.17 -18.90 -1.54
C GLN A 250 0.05 -19.12 -2.57
N GLN A 251 -1.21 -19.10 -2.13
CA GLN A 251 -2.37 -19.23 -3.02
C GLN A 251 -2.46 -18.04 -3.98
N PHE A 252 -2.37 -16.83 -3.45
CA PHE A 252 -2.43 -15.58 -4.19
C PHE A 252 -1.34 -15.50 -5.28
N SER A 253 -0.15 -16.06 -5.03
CA SER A 253 0.94 -16.10 -6.01
C SER A 253 0.59 -16.82 -7.32
N ARG A 254 -0.49 -17.62 -7.35
CA ARG A 254 -0.97 -18.29 -8.57
C ARG A 254 -1.81 -17.38 -9.46
N LEU A 255 -2.32 -16.28 -8.92
CA LEU A 255 -3.24 -15.37 -9.61
C LEU A 255 -2.48 -14.27 -10.37
N LEU A 256 -3.06 -13.78 -11.46
CA LEU A 256 -2.50 -12.65 -12.21
C LEU A 256 -2.37 -11.39 -11.35
N THR A 257 -3.33 -11.13 -10.46
CA THR A 257 -3.32 -9.96 -9.57
C THR A 257 -2.04 -9.86 -8.73
N SER A 258 -1.44 -11.00 -8.36
CA SER A 258 -0.17 -11.02 -7.63
C SER A 258 1.00 -10.42 -8.40
N ALA A 259 0.97 -10.43 -9.73
CA ALA A 259 1.99 -9.78 -10.56
C ALA A 259 2.02 -8.26 -10.42
N PHE A 260 0.90 -7.64 -10.03
CA PHE A 260 0.74 -6.18 -10.04
C PHE A 260 0.66 -5.58 -8.63
N LEU A 261 0.04 -6.29 -7.67
CA LEU A 261 0.00 -5.84 -6.28
C LEU A 261 1.29 -6.18 -5.51
N TRP A 262 1.87 -7.36 -5.76
CA TRP A 262 3.04 -7.84 -5.02
C TRP A 262 4.32 -7.61 -5.83
N ILE A 263 4.84 -6.39 -5.81
CA ILE A 263 5.99 -5.95 -6.64
C ILE A 263 7.23 -6.85 -6.47
N ALA A 264 7.52 -7.28 -5.23
CA ALA A 264 8.67 -8.14 -4.95
C ALA A 264 8.57 -9.52 -5.65
N ARG A 265 7.34 -9.99 -5.96
CA ARG A 265 7.09 -11.32 -6.52
C ARG A 265 7.76 -11.55 -7.88
N LEU A 266 7.67 -10.56 -8.76
CA LEU A 266 8.19 -10.70 -10.12
C LEU A 266 9.63 -10.20 -10.27
N HIS A 267 10.26 -9.78 -9.17
CA HIS A 267 11.67 -9.44 -9.18
C HIS A 267 12.52 -10.65 -9.59
N SER A 268 13.18 -10.54 -10.75
CA SER A 268 14.03 -11.60 -11.34
C SER A 268 13.31 -12.93 -11.56
N SER A 269 11.98 -12.91 -11.73
CA SER A 269 11.18 -14.13 -11.82
C SER A 269 11.36 -14.87 -13.14
N ARG A 270 11.50 -16.20 -13.08
CA ARG A 270 11.59 -17.10 -14.25
C ARG A 270 10.36 -17.09 -15.16
N TYR A 271 9.26 -16.48 -14.70
CA TYR A 271 8.03 -16.40 -15.47
C TYR A 271 8.01 -15.23 -16.46
N LEU A 272 8.96 -14.30 -16.36
CA LEU A 272 9.09 -13.19 -17.30
C LEU A 272 9.98 -13.55 -18.50
N PRO A 273 9.82 -12.86 -19.65
CA PRO A 273 10.74 -12.98 -20.77
C PRO A 273 12.17 -12.59 -20.39
N ALA A 274 13.18 -13.20 -21.03
CA ALA A 274 14.59 -12.94 -20.75
C ALA A 274 14.96 -11.46 -20.86
N ASP A 275 14.49 -10.77 -21.91
CA ASP A 275 14.78 -9.35 -22.13
C ASP A 275 14.25 -8.46 -21.00
N THR A 276 13.04 -8.77 -20.51
CA THR A 276 12.43 -8.06 -19.36
C THR A 276 13.24 -8.29 -18.10
N ILE A 277 13.68 -9.52 -17.86
CA ILE A 277 14.50 -9.88 -16.70
C ILE A 277 15.84 -9.13 -16.73
N GLU A 278 16.52 -9.09 -17.89
CA GLU A 278 17.81 -8.42 -18.07
C GLU A 278 17.70 -6.90 -17.93
N SER A 279 16.59 -6.31 -18.39
CA SER A 279 16.33 -4.87 -18.24
C SER A 279 16.04 -4.47 -16.79
N GLY A 280 15.56 -5.41 -15.97
CA GLY A 280 15.08 -5.16 -14.61
C GLY A 280 13.80 -4.31 -14.51
N ILE A 281 13.13 -4.06 -15.63
CA ILE A 281 11.88 -3.29 -15.68
C ILE A 281 10.72 -4.21 -15.28
N HIS A 282 10.08 -3.90 -14.15
CA HIS A 282 8.93 -4.67 -13.66
C HIS A 282 7.68 -4.44 -14.55
N PRO A 283 6.78 -5.43 -14.74
CA PRO A 283 5.60 -5.30 -15.61
C PRO A 283 4.67 -4.13 -15.34
N VAL A 284 4.59 -3.72 -14.07
CA VAL A 284 3.84 -2.52 -13.67
C VAL A 284 4.31 -1.25 -14.39
N TYR A 285 5.60 -1.14 -14.76
CA TYR A 285 6.12 0.02 -15.49
C TYR A 285 5.61 0.07 -16.93
N PHE A 286 5.77 -1.02 -17.69
CA PHE A 286 5.43 -1.02 -19.11
C PHE A 286 3.95 -1.34 -19.40
N CYS A 287 3.21 -1.93 -18.45
CA CYS A 287 1.77 -2.08 -18.54
C CYS A 287 1.06 -0.94 -17.79
N SER A 288 0.99 -1.01 -16.46
CA SER A 288 0.14 -0.11 -15.67
C SER A 288 0.52 1.37 -15.85
N ALA A 289 1.80 1.71 -15.80
CA ALA A 289 2.23 3.10 -15.87
C ALA A 289 1.97 3.74 -17.26
N HIS A 290 2.11 2.96 -18.33
CA HIS A 290 1.70 3.38 -19.67
C HIS A 290 0.19 3.71 -19.74
N TYR A 291 -0.65 2.82 -19.20
CA TYR A 291 -2.10 3.03 -19.17
C TYR A 291 -2.51 4.21 -18.30
N ILE A 292 -1.78 4.51 -17.22
CA ILE A 292 -2.02 5.73 -16.43
C ILE A 292 -1.86 6.98 -17.29
N GLU A 293 -0.78 7.10 -18.05
CA GLU A 293 -0.56 8.25 -18.93
C GLU A 293 -1.63 8.37 -20.01
N MET A 294 -2.00 7.24 -20.63
CA MET A 294 -3.04 7.21 -21.67
C MET A 294 -4.42 7.59 -21.12
N LEU A 295 -4.85 6.97 -20.01
CA LEU A 295 -6.18 7.23 -19.43
C LEU A 295 -6.24 8.64 -18.85
N LEU A 296 -5.17 9.13 -18.23
CA LEU A 296 -5.17 10.49 -17.69
C LEU A 296 -5.33 11.53 -18.79
N LYS A 297 -4.68 11.32 -19.95
CA LYS A 297 -4.85 12.18 -21.13
C LYS A 297 -6.29 12.15 -21.66
N ALA A 298 -6.95 10.99 -21.63
CA ALA A 298 -8.30 10.83 -22.16
C ALA A 298 -9.38 11.34 -21.19
N GLU A 299 -9.29 10.98 -19.92
CA GLU A 299 -10.38 11.14 -18.93
C GLU A 299 -10.21 12.37 -18.03
N VAL A 300 -8.96 12.82 -17.81
CA VAL A 300 -8.65 13.96 -16.92
C VAL A 300 -7.59 14.87 -17.58
N PRO A 301 -7.88 15.43 -18.78
CA PRO A 301 -6.88 16.12 -19.61
C PRO A 301 -6.25 17.35 -18.95
N LEU A 302 -6.96 18.02 -18.04
CA LEU A 302 -6.43 19.14 -17.28
C LEU A 302 -5.29 18.70 -16.35
N VAL A 303 -5.47 17.57 -15.67
CA VAL A 303 -4.43 16.98 -14.82
C VAL A 303 -3.26 16.51 -15.68
N PHE A 304 -3.51 15.85 -16.80
CA PHE A 304 -2.44 15.48 -17.73
C PHE A 304 -1.61 16.71 -18.19
N SER A 305 -2.28 17.81 -18.51
CA SER A 305 -1.63 19.06 -18.91
C SER A 305 -0.82 19.67 -17.76
N ALA A 306 -1.32 19.60 -16.52
CA ALA A 306 -0.60 20.04 -15.34
C ALA A 306 0.74 19.29 -15.16
N PHE A 307 0.74 17.96 -15.26
CA PHE A 307 1.97 17.15 -15.23
C PHE A 307 2.95 17.56 -16.33
N HIS A 308 2.45 17.78 -17.54
CA HIS A 308 3.29 18.22 -18.66
C HIS A 308 3.93 19.58 -18.39
N MET A 309 3.17 20.55 -17.85
CA MET A 309 3.69 21.87 -17.48
C MET A 309 4.70 21.81 -16.32
N SER A 310 4.50 20.91 -15.35
CA SER A 310 5.43 20.69 -14.24
C SER A 310 6.66 19.86 -14.62
N GLY A 311 6.73 19.30 -15.83
CA GLY A 311 7.93 18.65 -16.36
C GLY A 311 8.21 17.24 -15.82
N PHE A 312 7.20 16.53 -15.31
CA PHE A 312 7.36 15.14 -14.86
C PHE A 312 6.15 14.26 -15.18
N ALA A 313 6.36 12.95 -15.27
CA ALA A 313 5.33 12.03 -15.72
C ALA A 313 4.43 11.56 -14.55
N PRO A 314 3.10 11.44 -14.76
CA PRO A 314 2.17 10.96 -13.73
C PRO A 314 2.43 9.50 -13.33
N SER A 315 3.02 8.71 -14.24
CA SER A 315 3.49 7.35 -13.98
C SER A 315 4.45 7.29 -12.80
N GLN A 316 5.30 8.29 -12.59
CA GLN A 316 6.24 8.34 -11.45
C GLN A 316 5.51 8.41 -10.10
N ILE A 317 4.42 9.20 -10.03
CA ILE A 317 3.61 9.33 -8.82
C ILE A 317 2.82 8.06 -8.56
N PHE A 318 2.21 7.49 -9.61
CA PHE A 318 1.54 6.20 -9.53
C PHE A 318 2.46 5.10 -8.97
N LEU A 319 3.67 4.98 -9.51
CA LEU A 319 4.66 4.00 -9.07
C LEU A 319 5.07 4.21 -7.60
N GLN A 320 5.23 5.45 -7.18
CA GLN A 320 5.53 5.77 -5.78
C GLN A 320 4.41 5.33 -4.84
N TRP A 321 3.15 5.61 -5.18
CA TRP A 321 2.01 5.22 -4.36
C TRP A 321 1.85 3.71 -4.24
N ILE A 322 1.90 2.97 -5.36
CA ILE A 322 1.69 1.51 -5.33
C ILE A 322 2.86 0.75 -4.71
N THR A 323 4.11 1.22 -4.87
CA THR A 323 5.28 0.56 -4.26
C THR A 323 5.26 0.67 -2.74
N GLN A 324 4.60 1.69 -2.19
CA GLN A 324 4.36 1.86 -0.75
C GLN A 324 3.00 1.33 -0.31
N CYS A 325 2.22 0.67 -1.18
CA CYS A 325 0.84 0.27 -0.91
C CYS A 325 -0.03 1.40 -0.34
N PHE A 326 0.21 2.64 -0.79
CA PHE A 326 -0.44 3.87 -0.31
C PHE A 326 -0.23 4.22 1.18
N TRP A 327 0.76 3.61 1.85
CA TRP A 327 1.11 3.97 3.22
C TRP A 327 1.49 5.45 3.30
N ASN A 328 0.95 6.16 4.30
CA ASN A 328 1.02 7.61 4.49
C ASN A 328 0.18 8.48 3.53
N TYR A 329 -0.45 7.89 2.51
CA TYR A 329 -1.31 8.61 1.58
C TYR A 329 -2.79 8.37 1.88
N LEU A 330 -3.16 7.13 2.19
CA LEU A 330 -4.53 6.72 2.48
C LEU A 330 -4.66 6.26 3.93
N ASP A 331 -5.85 6.44 4.49
CA ASP A 331 -6.22 5.79 5.76
C ASP A 331 -6.23 4.28 5.59
N TRP A 332 -5.99 3.54 6.67
CA TRP A 332 -5.91 2.08 6.68
C TRP A 332 -7.10 1.40 6.01
N ILE A 333 -8.31 1.92 6.27
CA ILE A 333 -9.53 1.38 5.68
C ILE A 333 -9.53 1.48 4.15
N GLU A 334 -9.02 2.57 3.60
CA GLU A 334 -8.94 2.78 2.15
C GLU A 334 -7.80 1.95 1.52
N ILE A 335 -6.71 1.69 2.26
CA ILE A 335 -5.68 0.71 1.84
C ILE A 335 -6.29 -0.69 1.76
N CYS A 336 -7.10 -1.09 2.74
CA CYS A 336 -7.84 -2.35 2.73
C CYS A 336 -8.78 -2.43 1.53
N HIS A 337 -9.55 -1.37 1.26
CA HIS A 337 -10.45 -1.30 0.11
C HIS A 337 -9.71 -1.34 -1.22
N TYR A 338 -8.55 -0.68 -1.34
CA TYR A 338 -7.70 -0.75 -2.54
C TYR A 338 -7.26 -2.19 -2.82
N ILE A 339 -6.68 -2.87 -1.82
CA ILE A 339 -6.21 -4.26 -1.96
C ILE A 339 -7.40 -5.19 -2.29
N ALA A 340 -8.50 -5.06 -1.55
CA ALA A 340 -9.70 -5.87 -1.79
C ALA A 340 -10.25 -5.65 -3.21
N THR A 341 -10.41 -4.41 -3.64
CA THR A 341 -10.93 -4.08 -4.98
C THR A 341 -10.09 -4.71 -6.08
N CYS A 342 -8.76 -4.63 -5.98
CA CYS A 342 -7.87 -5.25 -6.95
C CYS A 342 -7.92 -6.78 -6.94
N ILE A 343 -8.12 -7.40 -5.77
CA ILE A 343 -8.27 -8.86 -5.64
C ILE A 343 -9.62 -9.32 -6.22
N PHE A 344 -10.73 -8.69 -5.83
CA PHE A 344 -12.07 -9.09 -6.24
C PHE A 344 -12.33 -8.81 -7.72
N LEU A 345 -11.98 -7.60 -8.19
CA LEU A 345 -12.39 -7.11 -9.51
C LEU A 345 -11.31 -7.25 -10.58
N GLY A 346 -10.04 -7.39 -10.19
CA GLY A 346 -8.92 -7.65 -11.09
C GLY A 346 -7.77 -6.65 -10.96
N PRO A 347 -6.59 -6.96 -11.54
CA PRO A 347 -5.41 -6.10 -11.45
C PRO A 347 -5.59 -4.75 -12.17
N ASP A 348 -6.48 -4.68 -13.16
CA ASP A 348 -6.76 -3.47 -13.93
C ASP A 348 -7.36 -2.35 -13.07
N TYR A 349 -8.05 -2.69 -11.99
CA TYR A 349 -8.56 -1.73 -11.01
C TYR A 349 -7.45 -0.96 -10.28
N GLN A 350 -6.20 -1.44 -10.26
CA GLN A 350 -5.07 -0.66 -9.77
C GLN A 350 -4.88 0.63 -10.59
N VAL A 351 -5.09 0.55 -11.91
CA VAL A 351 -5.02 1.71 -12.82
C VAL A 351 -6.23 2.61 -12.59
N TYR A 352 -7.44 2.04 -12.55
CA TYR A 352 -8.67 2.83 -12.40
C TYR A 352 -8.73 3.58 -11.06
N ILE A 353 -8.29 2.98 -9.96
CA ILE A 353 -8.20 3.65 -8.66
C ILE A 353 -7.23 4.84 -8.75
N CYS A 354 -6.08 4.68 -9.40
CA CYS A 354 -5.15 5.80 -9.54
C CYS A 354 -5.71 6.93 -10.42
N ILE A 355 -6.42 6.61 -11.52
CA ILE A 355 -7.12 7.62 -12.32
C ILE A 355 -8.23 8.31 -11.51
N ALA A 356 -8.94 7.57 -10.66
CA ALA A 356 -9.92 8.15 -9.74
C ALA A 356 -9.27 9.09 -8.71
N ILE A 357 -8.11 8.74 -8.15
CA ILE A 357 -7.33 9.62 -7.27
C ILE A 357 -6.92 10.90 -8.00
N PHE A 358 -6.41 10.80 -9.23
CA PHE A 358 -6.06 12.01 -10.01
C PHE A 358 -7.29 12.87 -10.33
N LYS A 359 -8.43 12.26 -10.60
CA LYS A 359 -9.70 12.99 -10.79
C LYS A 359 -10.12 13.71 -9.51
N HIS A 360 -10.00 13.05 -8.37
CA HIS A 360 -10.28 13.63 -7.04
C HIS A 360 -9.42 14.85 -6.76
N LEU A 361 -8.11 14.72 -6.99
CA LEU A 361 -7.12 15.78 -6.75
C LEU A 361 -7.08 16.85 -7.83
N GLN A 362 -8.00 16.86 -8.82
CA GLN A 362 -7.85 17.73 -9.99
C GLN A 362 -7.69 19.20 -9.60
N GLN A 363 -8.48 19.70 -8.65
CA GLN A 363 -8.40 21.10 -8.23
C GLN A 363 -7.08 21.41 -7.52
N ASP A 364 -6.68 20.56 -6.58
CA ASP A 364 -5.42 20.71 -5.84
C ASP A 364 -4.22 20.64 -6.77
N ILE A 365 -4.24 19.72 -7.74
CA ILE A 365 -3.17 19.60 -8.75
C ILE A 365 -3.04 20.90 -9.55
N LEU A 366 -4.16 21.47 -10.01
CA LEU A 366 -4.13 22.72 -10.76
C LEU A 366 -3.62 23.89 -9.92
N GLN A 367 -3.99 23.94 -8.64
CA GLN A 367 -3.51 24.97 -7.70
C GLN A 367 -2.00 24.81 -7.43
N HIS A 368 -1.54 23.59 -7.12
CA HIS A 368 -0.12 23.30 -6.86
C HIS A 368 0.77 23.40 -8.10
N THR A 369 0.18 23.33 -9.29
CA THR A 369 0.88 23.65 -10.53
C THR A 369 1.21 25.14 -10.62
N GLN A 370 0.28 26.01 -10.18
CA GLN A 370 0.49 27.47 -10.20
C GLN A 370 1.53 27.91 -9.16
N THR A 371 1.57 27.26 -8.00
CA THR A 371 2.56 27.50 -6.93
C THR A 371 3.89 26.78 -7.14
N GLN A 372 4.05 26.02 -8.24
CA GLN A 372 5.27 25.33 -8.64
C GLN A 372 5.77 24.27 -7.63
N ASP A 373 4.87 23.71 -6.83
CA ASP A 373 5.17 22.72 -5.79
C ASP A 373 4.41 21.39 -5.99
N LEU A 374 3.77 21.19 -7.16
CA LEU A 374 2.99 19.99 -7.48
C LEU A 374 3.71 18.67 -7.17
N GLN A 375 4.99 18.57 -7.53
CA GLN A 375 5.74 17.34 -7.30
C GLN A 375 5.93 17.06 -5.79
N VAL A 376 6.16 18.11 -5.00
CA VAL A 376 6.30 17.99 -3.54
C VAL A 376 4.94 17.60 -2.97
N PHE A 377 3.88 18.31 -3.33
CA PHE A 377 2.50 18.01 -2.91
C PHE A 377 2.14 16.52 -3.12
N LEU A 378 2.25 16.01 -4.36
CA LEU A 378 1.85 14.63 -4.67
C LEU A 378 2.74 13.55 -4.04
N LYS A 379 4.00 13.88 -3.74
CA LYS A 379 4.95 12.96 -3.12
C LYS A 379 4.93 13.01 -1.60
N GLU A 380 4.39 14.09 -1.03
CA GLU A 380 4.54 14.35 0.38
C GLU A 380 3.26 14.43 1.19
N GLU A 381 2.20 14.95 0.58
CA GLU A 381 0.91 15.16 1.23
C GLU A 381 0.02 13.93 1.14
N ALA A 382 -0.82 13.77 2.15
CA ALA A 382 -1.80 12.71 2.20
C ALA A 382 -3.00 13.01 1.28
N LEU A 383 -3.71 11.96 0.85
CA LEU A 383 -4.84 12.05 -0.07
C LEU A 383 -6.13 12.38 0.69
N HIS A 384 -6.25 13.63 1.11
CA HIS A 384 -7.36 14.11 1.92
C HIS A 384 -8.71 13.92 1.22
N GLY A 385 -9.66 13.32 1.93
CA GLY A 385 -11.04 13.16 1.46
C GLY A 385 -11.25 12.13 0.35
N PHE A 386 -10.22 11.42 -0.10
CA PHE A 386 -10.40 10.36 -1.09
C PHE A 386 -11.01 9.13 -0.43
N ARG A 387 -12.12 8.63 -0.99
CA ARG A 387 -12.75 7.36 -0.59
C ARG A 387 -13.01 6.52 -1.83
N VAL A 388 -12.60 5.25 -1.83
CA VAL A 388 -12.77 4.32 -2.98
C VAL A 388 -14.24 4.19 -3.38
N ARG A 389 -15.15 4.23 -2.39
CA ARG A 389 -16.61 4.14 -2.61
C ARG A 389 -17.17 5.24 -3.52
N ASP A 390 -16.64 6.47 -3.43
CA ASP A 390 -17.23 7.64 -4.08
C ASP A 390 -16.93 7.64 -5.59
N TYR A 391 -15.88 6.92 -5.97
CA TYR A 391 -15.43 6.79 -7.36
C TYR A 391 -15.78 5.43 -7.98
N PHE A 392 -16.54 4.57 -7.27
CA PHE A 392 -16.80 3.22 -7.73
C PHE A 392 -17.59 3.18 -9.04
N GLU A 393 -18.61 4.02 -9.18
CA GLU A 393 -19.38 4.14 -10.44
C GLU A 393 -18.50 4.64 -11.59
N TYR A 394 -17.61 5.59 -11.31
CA TYR A 394 -16.66 6.08 -12.30
C TYR A 394 -15.68 4.98 -12.74
N MET A 395 -15.17 4.17 -11.80
CA MET A 395 -14.30 3.03 -12.13
C MET A 395 -15.03 1.94 -12.95
N GLU A 396 -16.32 1.70 -12.70
CA GLU A 396 -17.12 0.78 -13.53
C GLU A 396 -17.24 1.28 -14.98
N ILE A 397 -17.35 2.59 -15.20
CA ILE A 397 -17.34 3.18 -16.56
C ILE A 397 -15.98 2.96 -17.23
N LEU A 398 -14.87 3.20 -16.50
CA LEU A 398 -13.52 2.94 -17.01
C LEU A 398 -13.33 1.46 -17.36
N GLU A 399 -13.84 0.57 -16.52
CA GLU A 399 -13.81 -0.87 -16.75
C GLU A 399 -14.49 -1.22 -18.08
N GLN A 400 -15.71 -0.75 -18.31
CA GLN A 400 -16.46 -1.02 -19.54
C GLN A 400 -15.72 -0.55 -20.79
N ASN A 401 -15.04 0.59 -20.71
CA ASN A 401 -14.38 1.21 -21.85
C ASN A 401 -12.99 0.62 -22.14
N TYR A 402 -12.21 0.30 -21.08
CA TYR A 402 -10.78 0.03 -21.21
C TYR A 402 -10.36 -1.41 -20.86
N ARG A 403 -11.16 -2.16 -20.10
CA ARG A 403 -10.81 -3.52 -19.65
C ARG A 403 -10.45 -4.48 -20.78
N PRO A 404 -11.15 -4.52 -21.95
CA PRO A 404 -10.81 -5.46 -23.02
C PRO A 404 -9.38 -5.30 -23.55
N VAL A 405 -8.83 -4.08 -23.53
CA VAL A 405 -7.48 -3.79 -24.01
C VAL A 405 -6.48 -3.92 -22.87
N LEU A 406 -6.74 -3.24 -21.75
CA LEU A 406 -5.81 -3.14 -20.62
C LEU A 406 -5.58 -4.52 -19.96
N LEU A 407 -6.64 -5.27 -19.67
CA LEU A 407 -6.50 -6.58 -19.03
C LEU A 407 -5.86 -7.62 -19.96
N ARG A 408 -6.11 -7.52 -21.27
CA ARG A 408 -5.46 -8.36 -22.27
C ARG A 408 -3.95 -8.12 -22.26
N ASP A 409 -3.51 -6.87 -22.24
CA ASP A 409 -2.09 -6.54 -22.23
C ASP A 409 -1.44 -6.95 -20.90
N MET A 410 -2.12 -6.78 -19.76
CA MET A 410 -1.67 -7.32 -18.47
C MET A 410 -1.55 -8.85 -18.46
N ARG A 411 -2.38 -9.57 -19.22
CA ARG A 411 -2.26 -11.03 -19.39
C ARG A 411 -1.10 -11.44 -20.30
N ASN A 412 -0.57 -10.52 -21.11
CA ASN A 412 0.48 -10.79 -22.07
C ASN A 412 1.90 -10.53 -21.52
N ILE A 413 2.06 -10.24 -20.24
CA ILE A 413 3.38 -9.97 -19.60
C ILE A 413 4.40 -11.12 -19.72
N ARG A 414 3.95 -12.34 -20.06
CA ARG A 414 4.79 -13.51 -20.29
C ARG A 414 5.22 -13.69 -21.75
N MET A 415 4.63 -12.94 -22.68
CA MET A 415 4.98 -13.04 -24.10
C MET A 415 6.20 -12.17 -24.39
N GLN A 416 7.12 -12.69 -25.22
CA GLN A 416 8.21 -11.88 -25.75
C GLN A 416 7.62 -10.77 -26.64
N SER A 417 8.01 -9.51 -26.40
CA SER A 417 7.85 -8.46 -27.40
C SER A 417 8.65 -8.88 -28.63
N THR A 418 7.97 -9.15 -29.73
CA THR A 418 8.59 -9.56 -31.00
C THR A 418 9.26 -8.40 -31.71
#